data_AF-A0A9E0WDH5-F1
#
_entry.id   AF-A0A9E0WDH5-F1
#
_cell.length_a   1.000
_cell.length_b   1.000
_cell.length_c   1.000
_cell.angle_alpha   90.00
_cell.angle_beta   90.00
_cell.angle_gamma   90.00
#
_symmetry.space_group_name_H-M   'P 1'
#
loop_
_entity.id
_entity.type
_entity.pdbx_description
1 polymer ?
#
loop_
_entity_poly.entity_id
_entity_poly.type
_entity_poly.pdbx_seq_one_letter_code
_entity_poly.pdbx_strand_id
1 'polypeptide(L)' 'RVGEHLWYAQGFSGHGVPTATMAGHLLAEAIDGDTSGFDLMASVPTHGFPGGTLLRWPGLVAGMLFYSLRDKLGR' A
#
# COMPACT_ATOMS: atom_id res chain seq x y z
N ARG A 1 -4.13 -12.08 -6.12
CA ARG A 1 -4.09 -13.55 -5.86
C ARG A 1 -2.64 -13.97 -5.65
N VAL A 2 -2.34 -14.78 -4.62
CA VAL A 2 -0.96 -15.27 -4.32
C VAL A 2 -0.82 -16.77 -4.57
N GLY A 3 -1.93 -17.49 -4.65
CA GLY A 3 -1.99 -18.91 -5.02
C GLY A 3 -3.40 -19.27 -5.48
N GLU A 4 -3.65 -20.54 -5.73
CA GLU A 4 -4.92 -20.98 -6.31
C GLU A 4 -6.14 -20.61 -5.43
N HIS A 5 -6.01 -20.76 -4.11
CA HIS A 5 -7.08 -20.46 -3.15
C HIS A 5 -6.64 -19.41 -2.11
N LEU A 6 -5.68 -18.55 -2.48
CA LEU A 6 -5.13 -17.54 -1.57
C LEU A 6 -5.28 -16.13 -2.15
N TRP A 7 -6.10 -15.34 -1.46
CA TRP A 7 -6.35 -13.94 -1.74
C TRP A 7 -5.76 -13.06 -0.63
N TYR A 8 -5.31 -11.86 -1.00
CA TYR A 8 -4.78 -10.90 -0.05
C TYR A 8 -5.23 -9.49 -0.44
N ALA A 9 -5.48 -8.66 0.56
CA ALA A 9 -5.68 -7.22 0.41
C ALA A 9 -4.96 -6.51 1.57
N GLN A 10 -4.11 -5.55 1.27
CA GLN A 10 -3.21 -4.87 2.21
C GLN A 10 -2.98 -3.42 1.75
N GLY A 11 -2.23 -2.62 2.52
CA GLY A 11 -1.79 -1.30 2.07
C GLY A 11 -2.83 -0.18 2.26
N PHE A 12 -3.81 -0.36 3.14
CA PHE A 12 -4.89 0.60 3.38
C PHE A 12 -4.46 1.95 4.00
N SER A 13 -3.18 2.13 4.35
CA SER A 13 -2.55 3.43 4.66
C SER A 13 -3.35 4.36 5.59
N GLY A 14 -3.92 3.81 6.66
CA GLY A 14 -4.72 4.55 7.65
C GLY A 14 -6.17 4.84 7.23
N HIS A 15 -6.58 4.49 6.02
CA HIS A 15 -7.94 4.65 5.48
C HIS A 15 -8.70 3.31 5.45
N GLY A 16 -8.39 2.41 6.39
CA GLY A 16 -8.87 1.03 6.40
C GLY A 16 -10.38 0.88 6.57
N VAL A 17 -11.06 1.81 7.24
CA VAL A 17 -12.51 1.67 7.50
C VAL A 17 -13.32 1.53 6.19
N PRO A 18 -13.26 2.47 5.23
CA PRO A 18 -13.95 2.29 3.95
C PRO A 18 -13.24 1.28 3.03
N THR A 19 -11.91 1.33 2.95
CA THR A 19 -11.17 0.56 1.94
C THR A 19 -11.06 -0.92 2.26
N ALA A 20 -10.93 -1.31 3.53
CA ALA A 20 -10.90 -2.71 3.93
C ALA A 20 -12.29 -3.35 3.82
N THR A 21 -13.37 -2.61 4.10
CA THR A 21 -14.74 -3.11 3.87
C THR A 21 -15.01 -3.35 2.40
N MET A 22 -14.65 -2.39 1.52
CA MET A 22 -14.75 -2.57 0.07
C MET A 22 -13.90 -3.76 -0.39
N ALA A 23 -12.64 -3.85 0.05
CA ALA A 23 -11.77 -4.97 -0.29
C ALA A 23 -12.34 -6.31 0.20
N GLY A 24 -12.95 -6.36 1.38
CA GLY A 24 -13.60 -7.55 1.91
C GLY A 24 -14.77 -8.02 1.05
N HIS A 25 -15.57 -7.09 0.53
CA HIS A 25 -16.66 -7.40 -0.39
C HIS A 25 -16.13 -7.97 -1.71
N LEU A 26 -15.13 -7.32 -2.33
CA LEU A 26 -14.50 -7.81 -3.56
C LEU A 26 -13.82 -9.17 -3.38
N LEU A 27 -13.25 -9.42 -2.21
CA LEU A 27 -12.69 -10.73 -1.86
C LEU A 27 -13.78 -11.80 -1.72
N ALA A 28 -14.93 -11.46 -1.13
CA ALA A 28 -16.04 -12.38 -1.01
C ALA A 28 -16.60 -12.77 -2.39
N GLU A 29 -16.77 -11.80 -3.30
CA GLU A 29 -17.17 -12.05 -4.70
C GLU A 29 -16.15 -12.93 -5.43
N ALA A 30 -14.85 -12.63 -5.28
CA ALA A 30 -13.79 -13.44 -5.88
C ALA A 30 -13.74 -14.87 -5.34
N ILE A 31 -14.11 -15.09 -4.08
CA ILE A 31 -14.24 -16.42 -3.48
C ILE A 31 -15.49 -17.15 -4.00
N ASP A 32 -16.59 -16.43 -4.24
CA ASP A 32 -17.84 -16.95 -4.82
C ASP A 32 -17.75 -17.20 -6.34
N GLY A 33 -16.64 -16.79 -6.96
CA GLY A 33 -16.30 -17.10 -8.35
C GLY A 33 -16.33 -15.90 -9.30
N ASP A 34 -16.77 -14.73 -8.86
CA ASP A 34 -16.68 -13.49 -9.64
C ASP A 34 -15.41 -12.71 -9.26
N THR A 35 -14.38 -12.84 -10.09
CA THR A 35 -13.10 -12.15 -9.85
C THR A 35 -13.02 -10.76 -10.49
N SER A 36 -14.05 -10.31 -11.21
CA SER A 36 -13.96 -9.10 -12.05
C SER A 36 -13.57 -7.84 -11.26
N GLY A 37 -14.23 -7.60 -10.12
CA GLY A 37 -13.94 -6.46 -9.26
C GLY A 37 -12.57 -6.57 -8.57
N PHE A 38 -12.19 -7.78 -8.13
CA PHE A 38 -10.87 -8.03 -7.56
C PHE A 38 -9.75 -7.81 -8.59
N ASP A 39 -9.90 -8.35 -9.80
CA ASP A 39 -8.91 -8.26 -10.87
C ASP A 39 -8.75 -6.82 -11.37
N LEU A 40 -9.84 -6.05 -11.40
CA LEU A 40 -9.79 -4.62 -11.68
C LEU A 40 -8.93 -3.88 -10.63
N MET A 41 -9.17 -4.11 -9.34
CA MET A 41 -8.35 -3.51 -8.28
C MET A 41 -6.89 -3.99 -8.31
N ALA A 42 -6.66 -5.26 -8.65
CA ALA A 42 -5.32 -5.83 -8.78
C ALA A 42 -4.54 -5.27 -9.99
N SER A 43 -5.24 -4.73 -11.00
CA SER A 43 -4.61 -4.12 -12.18
C SER A 43 -3.95 -2.76 -11.90
N VAL A 44 -4.24 -2.15 -10.74
CA VAL A 44 -3.69 -0.85 -10.36
C VAL A 44 -2.16 -0.93 -10.21
N PRO A 45 -1.37 -0.13 -10.95
CA PRO A 45 0.09 -0.21 -10.91
C PRO A 45 0.66 0.15 -9.53
N THR A 46 1.36 -0.79 -8.90
CA THR A 46 2.13 -0.56 -7.68
C THR A 46 3.59 -0.28 -8.01
N HIS A 47 3.98 0.98 -7.99
CA HIS A 47 5.37 1.37 -8.25
C HIS A 47 6.23 1.18 -7.00
N GLY A 48 7.45 0.69 -7.19
CA GLY A 48 8.47 0.66 -6.13
C GLY A 48 8.92 2.07 -5.74
N PHE A 49 9.59 2.17 -4.58
CA PHE A 49 10.21 3.42 -4.17
C PHE A 49 11.28 3.83 -5.20
N PRO A 50 11.39 5.12 -5.59
CA PRO A 50 12.41 5.57 -6.54
C PRO A 50 13.82 5.26 -6.04
N GLY A 51 14.62 4.56 -6.85
CA GLY A 51 15.94 4.04 -6.45
C GLY A 51 15.90 2.79 -5.55
N GLY A 52 14.72 2.18 -5.42
CA GLY A 52 14.51 0.89 -4.78
C GLY A 52 14.95 0.85 -3.32
N THR A 53 15.39 -0.34 -2.90
CA THR A 53 15.84 -0.61 -1.53
C THR A 53 17.03 0.28 -1.14
N LEU A 54 17.92 0.58 -2.08
CA LEU A 54 19.13 1.37 -1.81
C LEU A 54 18.83 2.81 -1.40
N LEU A 55 17.80 3.44 -1.97
CA LEU A 55 17.43 4.82 -1.63
C LEU A 55 16.31 4.93 -0.59
N ARG A 56 15.50 3.88 -0.38
CA ARG A 56 14.37 3.92 0.54
C ARG A 56 14.78 4.26 1.98
N TRP A 57 15.79 3.58 2.51
CA TRP A 57 16.22 3.79 3.90
C TRP A 57 17.03 5.09 4.07
N PRO A 58 18.05 5.38 3.24
CA PRO A 58 18.77 6.66 3.33
C PRO A 58 17.86 7.87 3.10
N GLY A 59 16.88 7.78 2.20
CA GLY A 59 15.91 8.84 1.95
C GLY A 59 15.03 9.14 3.18
N LEU A 60 14.58 8.10 3.88
CA LEU A 60 13.87 8.26 5.15
C LEU A 60 14.74 8.96 6.20
N VAL A 61 15.99 8.51 6.37
CA VAL A 61 16.94 9.13 7.32
C VAL A 61 17.20 10.59 6.98
N ALA A 62 17.44 10.90 5.70
CA ALA A 62 17.65 12.26 5.24
C ALA A 62 16.43 13.16 5.51
N GLY A 63 15.22 12.66 5.26
CA GLY A 63 13.96 13.35 5.58
C GLY A 63 13.84 13.64 7.07
N MET A 64 14.06 12.64 7.93
CA MET A 64 14.03 12.82 9.38
C MET A 64 15.07 13.84 9.86
N LEU A 65 16.30 13.77 9.34
CA LEU A 65 17.37 14.71 9.68
C LEU A 65 17.00 16.15 9.27
N PHE A 66 16.47 16.32 8.05
CA PHE A 66 16.04 17.63 7.56
C PHE A 66 14.98 18.25 8.47
N TYR A 67 13.92 17.51 8.81
CA TYR A 67 12.87 18.01 9.70
C TYR A 67 13.38 18.22 11.13
N SER A 68 14.25 17.35 11.64
CA SER A 68 14.88 17.55 12.96
C SER A 68 15.71 18.83 13.02
N LEU A 69 16.48 19.13 11.95
CA LEU A 69 17.22 20.38 11.84
C LEU A 69 16.27 21.57 11.71
N ARG A 70 15.25 21.48 10.85
CA ARG A 70 14.25 22.55 10.70
C ARG A 70 13.53 22.88 12.01
N ASP A 71 13.17 21.88 12.83
CA ASP A 71 12.51 22.11 14.11
C ASP A 71 13.45 22.77 15.15
N LYS A 72 14.76 22.52 15.04
CA LYS A 72 15.78 23.10 15.94
C LYS A 72 16.20 24.51 15.52
N LEU A 73 16.32 24.76 14.21
CA LEU A 73 16.79 26.03 13.65
C LEU A 73 15.65 26.97 13.24
N GLY A 74 14.44 26.46 13.07
CA GLY A 74 13.24 27.21 12.67
C GLY A 74 12.40 27.74 13.83
N ARG A 75 13.00 27.80 15.03
CA ARG A 75 12.58 28.65 16.14
C ARG A 75 13.39 29.93 16.11
#